data_AF-A0A2E0ZJZ7-F1
#
_entry.id   AF-A0A2E0ZJZ7-F1
#
_cell.length_a   1.000
_cell.length_b   1.000
_cell.length_c   1.000
_cell.angle_alpha   90.00
_cell.angle_beta   90.00
_cell.angle_gamma   90.00
#
_symmetry.space_group_name_H-M   'P 1'
#
loop_
_entity.id
_entity.type
_entity.pdbx_description
1 polymer ?
#
loop_
_entity_poly.entity_id
_entity_poly.type
_entity_poly.pdbx_seq_one_letter_code
_entity_poly.pdbx_strand_id
1 'polypeptide(L)'
;MSSKTAFTGLAMPVFTAFGWAGEETAINYALDQLEQFVHMLHNNLSRQAKGDLPFAGLSKANQSVYISASESPEEDLHIAFFARPLSLEMQLALTDTKALAKALKNAEAQPVMAHRLITELGAEWSFRLQQVQVDDESGEQAHYQDMFKDSITALSPELSAEILSKANYLNSEDKWVTPFFLSRRIPAEQAAAMGLAITDVLRDQIDELLPLIHFLTGRRATSKRKSKPKARTVKPMMGGKDSEEIDVSLETVLKPEDGFTHVSKVKPLHLRRGFINLTSAHWPFFAINSRTETRPVTIYYDGVYDKDSAVWRMLPNDMARIVLSPSVHHWYEDNFSENDEIHVTVTRLDDDEIQISLRPEE
;
A
#
# COMPACT_ATOMS: atom_id res chain seq x y z
N MET A 1 -27.81 32.16 1.85
CA MET A 1 -28.96 31.47 1.22
C MET A 1 -28.41 30.24 0.54
N SER A 2 -28.57 29.05 1.11
CA SER A 2 -28.12 27.80 0.48
C SER A 2 -29.11 27.45 -0.62
N SER A 3 -28.76 27.73 -1.88
CA SER A 3 -29.49 27.12 -2.99
C SER A 3 -29.15 25.64 -2.98
N LYS A 4 -30.11 24.81 -2.58
CA LYS A 4 -30.07 23.35 -2.78
C LYS A 4 -30.13 23.03 -4.27
N THR A 5 -29.10 23.41 -5.02
CA THR A 5 -28.86 22.86 -6.35
C THR A 5 -28.43 21.41 -6.16
N ALA A 6 -29.02 20.51 -6.95
CA ALA A 6 -28.57 19.13 -7.00
C ALA A 6 -27.16 19.12 -7.59
N PHE A 7 -26.26 18.32 -7.03
CA PHE A 7 -24.94 18.11 -7.61
C PHE A 7 -25.11 17.57 -9.04
N THR A 8 -24.38 18.15 -10.00
CA THR A 8 -24.44 17.75 -11.43
C THR A 8 -23.08 17.31 -11.99
N GLY A 9 -22.04 17.30 -11.14
CA GLY A 9 -20.66 17.05 -11.53
C GLY A 9 -19.74 18.21 -11.14
N LEU A 10 -18.43 17.99 -11.27
CA LEU A 10 -17.40 19.01 -11.05
C LEU A 10 -17.02 19.67 -12.38
N ALA A 11 -17.76 20.69 -12.81
CA ALA A 11 -17.49 21.35 -14.10
C ALA A 11 -16.16 22.14 -14.10
N MET A 12 -15.61 22.43 -15.29
CA MET A 12 -14.37 23.21 -15.46
C MET A 12 -14.28 24.50 -14.63
N PRO A 13 -15.36 25.30 -14.47
CA PRO A 13 -15.35 26.48 -13.60
C PRO A 13 -14.90 26.21 -12.15
N VAL A 14 -15.18 25.03 -11.60
CA VAL A 14 -14.74 24.62 -10.26
C VAL A 14 -13.21 24.59 -10.18
N PHE A 15 -12.55 24.06 -11.20
CA PHE A 15 -11.09 23.93 -11.24
C PHE A 15 -10.42 25.28 -11.53
N THR A 16 -10.95 26.03 -12.49
CA THR A 16 -10.38 27.34 -12.86
C THR A 16 -10.50 28.39 -11.77
N ALA A 17 -11.46 28.24 -10.84
CA ALA A 17 -11.66 29.14 -9.71
C ALA A 17 -10.43 29.25 -8.78
N PHE A 18 -9.62 28.19 -8.69
CA PHE A 18 -8.40 28.15 -7.86
C PHE A 18 -7.13 28.58 -8.61
N GLY A 19 -7.27 29.25 -9.77
CA GLY A 19 -6.15 29.79 -10.55
C GLY A 19 -5.62 31.13 -10.02
N TRP A 20 -4.54 31.65 -10.65
CA TRP A 20 -3.75 32.82 -10.23
C TRP A 20 -4.51 34.15 -10.05
N ALA A 21 -5.80 34.21 -10.39
CA ALA A 21 -6.65 35.40 -10.22
C ALA A 21 -8.10 35.04 -9.87
N GLY A 22 -8.32 33.95 -9.11
CA GLY A 22 -9.66 33.55 -8.69
C GLY A 22 -10.38 34.67 -7.93
N GLU A 23 -11.49 35.18 -8.47
CA GLU A 23 -12.37 36.10 -7.73
C GLU A 23 -12.99 35.35 -6.54
N GLU A 24 -13.15 36.02 -5.40
CA GLU A 24 -13.71 35.43 -4.18
C GLU A 24 -15.08 34.76 -4.42
N THR A 25 -15.87 35.33 -5.33
CA THR A 25 -17.15 34.77 -5.81
C THR A 25 -16.98 33.43 -6.52
N ALA A 26 -15.95 33.27 -7.36
CA ALA A 26 -15.65 32.03 -8.06
C ALA A 26 -15.15 30.95 -7.10
N ILE A 27 -14.31 31.32 -6.12
CA ILE A 27 -13.82 30.41 -5.07
C ILE A 27 -15.00 29.92 -4.23
N ASN A 28 -15.88 30.82 -3.77
CA ASN A 28 -17.06 30.44 -3.00
C ASN A 28 -17.98 29.50 -3.80
N TYR A 29 -18.23 29.79 -5.08
CA TYR A 29 -18.96 28.88 -5.96
C TYR A 29 -18.30 27.49 -6.04
N ALA A 30 -16.99 27.44 -6.22
CA ALA A 30 -16.26 26.19 -6.33
C ALA A 30 -16.28 25.38 -5.03
N LEU A 31 -16.15 26.04 -3.86
CA LEU A 31 -16.26 25.40 -2.55
C LEU A 31 -17.69 24.85 -2.31
N ASP A 32 -18.73 25.60 -2.69
CA ASP A 32 -20.12 25.11 -2.61
C ASP A 32 -20.33 23.86 -3.48
N GLN A 33 -19.73 23.83 -4.69
CA GLN A 33 -19.79 22.65 -5.57
C GLN A 33 -19.02 21.45 -5.01
N LEU A 34 -17.84 21.70 -4.41
CA LEU A 34 -17.05 20.66 -3.75
C LEU A 34 -17.77 20.09 -2.52
N GLU A 35 -18.47 20.93 -1.74
CA GLU A 35 -19.24 20.49 -0.58
C GLU A 35 -20.41 19.60 -1.01
N GLN A 36 -21.13 19.97 -2.08
CA GLN A 36 -22.17 19.11 -2.66
C GLN A 36 -21.58 17.78 -3.16
N PHE A 37 -20.43 17.83 -3.82
CA PHE A 37 -19.70 16.65 -4.30
C PHE A 37 -19.34 15.70 -3.15
N VAL A 38 -18.73 16.19 -2.08
CA VAL A 38 -18.25 15.31 -1.00
C VAL A 38 -19.41 14.65 -0.25
N HIS A 39 -20.51 15.36 -0.06
CA HIS A 39 -21.70 14.77 0.56
C HIS A 39 -22.35 13.72 -0.34
N MET A 40 -22.38 13.92 -1.66
CA MET A 40 -22.87 12.91 -2.57
C MET A 40 -21.95 11.69 -2.61
N LEU A 41 -20.63 11.90 -2.69
CA LEU A 41 -19.62 10.84 -2.62
C LEU A 41 -19.75 10.04 -1.32
N HIS A 42 -19.78 10.72 -0.17
CA HIS A 42 -19.93 10.08 1.15
C HIS A 42 -21.21 9.24 1.22
N ASN A 43 -22.33 9.77 0.72
CA ASN A 43 -23.59 9.02 0.66
C ASN A 43 -23.54 7.79 -0.26
N ASN A 44 -22.67 7.78 -1.27
CA ASN A 44 -22.50 6.67 -2.20
C ASN A 44 -21.44 5.65 -1.74
N LEU A 45 -20.69 5.93 -0.67
CA LEU A 45 -19.68 5.01 -0.13
C LEU A 45 -20.26 3.66 0.26
N SER A 46 -19.42 2.62 0.12
CA SER A 46 -19.71 1.30 0.64
C SER A 46 -19.99 1.36 2.15
N ARG A 47 -20.75 0.38 2.67
CA ARG A 47 -21.05 0.31 4.11
C ARG A 47 -19.77 0.23 4.96
N GLN A 48 -18.74 -0.42 4.43
CA GLN A 48 -17.46 -0.55 5.10
C GLN A 48 -16.73 0.80 5.14
N ALA A 49 -16.58 1.47 3.99
CA ALA A 49 -15.98 2.79 3.91
C ALA A 49 -16.70 3.82 4.81
N LYS A 50 -18.04 3.82 4.85
CA LYS A 50 -18.80 4.69 5.78
C LYS A 50 -18.55 4.36 7.25
N GLY A 51 -18.30 3.10 7.57
CA GLY A 51 -17.98 2.68 8.93
C GLY A 51 -16.58 3.15 9.36
N ASP A 52 -15.63 3.12 8.44
CA ASP A 52 -14.24 3.52 8.69
C ASP A 52 -14.03 5.04 8.58
N LEU A 53 -14.82 5.72 7.76
CA LEU A 53 -14.75 7.16 7.48
C LEU A 53 -16.15 7.81 7.58
N PRO A 54 -16.71 7.93 8.80
CA PRO A 54 -18.10 8.34 8.98
C PRO A 54 -18.34 9.85 8.78
N PHE A 55 -17.30 10.67 8.77
CA PHE A 55 -17.42 12.13 8.68
C PHE A 55 -17.07 12.63 7.28
N ALA A 56 -17.76 13.68 6.83
CA ALA A 56 -17.43 14.38 5.59
C ALA A 56 -17.80 15.86 5.71
N GLY A 57 -17.00 16.74 5.10
CA GLY A 57 -17.24 18.17 5.20
C GLY A 57 -16.27 19.03 4.38
N LEU A 58 -16.39 20.34 4.59
CA LEU A 58 -15.60 21.38 3.95
C LEU A 58 -14.57 21.97 4.93
N SER A 59 -13.30 21.96 4.57
CA SER A 59 -12.26 22.75 5.22
C SER A 59 -12.05 24.06 4.46
N LYS A 60 -12.59 25.16 5.01
CA LYS A 60 -12.41 26.50 4.42
C LYS A 60 -10.96 26.97 4.48
N ALA A 61 -10.25 26.64 5.57
CA ALA A 61 -8.85 26.98 5.74
C ALA A 61 -7.97 26.34 4.65
N ASN A 62 -8.22 25.06 4.36
CA ASN A 62 -7.44 24.30 3.39
C ASN A 62 -8.05 24.33 1.98
N GLN A 63 -9.13 25.10 1.76
CA GLN A 63 -9.90 25.18 0.51
C GLN A 63 -10.17 23.81 -0.13
N SER A 64 -10.58 22.85 0.70
CA SER A 64 -10.74 21.45 0.31
C SER A 64 -11.92 20.83 1.01
N VAL A 65 -12.37 19.70 0.49
CA VAL A 65 -13.38 18.86 1.14
C VAL A 65 -12.77 17.55 1.56
N TYR A 66 -13.31 16.92 2.60
CA TYR A 66 -12.72 15.73 3.19
C TYR A 66 -13.76 14.67 3.53
N ILE A 67 -13.28 13.44 3.63
CA ILE A 67 -13.95 12.29 4.23
C ILE A 67 -12.99 11.74 5.30
N SER A 68 -13.43 11.63 6.55
CA SER A 68 -12.54 11.45 7.70
C SER A 68 -13.05 10.40 8.68
N ALA A 69 -12.10 9.79 9.39
CA ALA A 69 -12.35 8.91 10.50
C ALA A 69 -12.74 9.62 11.81
N SER A 70 -12.29 10.87 11.98
CA SER A 70 -12.64 11.74 13.12
C SER A 70 -13.44 12.95 12.64
N GLU A 71 -14.23 13.55 13.54
CA GLU A 71 -14.99 14.78 13.29
C GLU A 71 -14.05 15.94 12.94
N SER A 72 -12.87 15.97 13.57
CA SER A 72 -11.75 16.83 13.17
C SER A 72 -10.81 16.03 12.26
N PRO A 73 -10.66 16.40 10.97
CA PRO A 73 -9.91 15.59 10.02
C PRO A 73 -8.43 15.42 10.38
N GLU A 74 -7.82 16.38 11.06
CA GLU A 74 -6.39 16.36 11.38
C GLU A 74 -6.06 15.44 12.58
N GLU A 75 -7.05 14.93 13.31
CA GLU A 75 -6.87 14.06 14.49
C GLU A 75 -6.72 12.57 14.15
N ASP A 76 -7.04 12.15 12.92
CA ASP A 76 -6.94 10.76 12.48
C ASP A 76 -6.78 10.73 10.95
N LEU A 77 -6.84 9.53 10.36
CA LEU A 77 -6.80 9.31 8.93
C LEU A 77 -8.00 9.99 8.24
N HIS A 78 -7.69 10.76 7.20
CA HIS A 78 -8.69 11.38 6.34
C HIS A 78 -8.27 11.34 4.87
N ILE A 79 -9.26 11.49 3.99
CA ILE A 79 -9.08 11.65 2.56
C ILE A 79 -9.56 13.05 2.21
N ALA A 80 -8.64 13.90 1.75
CA ALA A 80 -8.92 15.25 1.27
C ALA A 80 -9.01 15.29 -0.26
N PHE A 81 -9.86 16.17 -0.78
CA PHE A 81 -10.03 16.44 -2.19
C PHE A 81 -9.73 17.91 -2.47
N PHE A 82 -8.76 18.16 -3.34
CA PHE A 82 -8.33 19.49 -3.74
C PHE A 82 -8.66 19.70 -5.21
N ALA A 83 -9.52 20.67 -5.51
CA ALA A 83 -9.62 21.19 -6.87
C ALA A 83 -8.42 22.12 -7.13
N ARG A 84 -7.62 21.77 -8.13
CA ARG A 84 -6.51 22.58 -8.64
C ARG A 84 -6.83 23.00 -10.07
N PRO A 85 -6.18 24.07 -10.59
CA PRO A 85 -6.44 24.57 -11.94
C PRO A 85 -6.45 23.52 -13.05
N LEU A 86 -5.61 22.48 -12.94
CA LEU A 86 -5.44 21.45 -13.96
C LEU A 86 -5.82 20.04 -13.49
N SER A 87 -6.28 19.88 -12.25
CA SER A 87 -6.55 18.54 -11.70
C SER A 87 -7.45 18.54 -10.47
N LEU A 88 -8.19 17.46 -10.28
CA LEU A 88 -8.69 17.05 -8.96
C LEU A 88 -7.64 16.16 -8.29
N GLU A 89 -7.14 16.54 -7.13
CA GLU A 89 -6.27 15.71 -6.31
C GLU A 89 -7.09 15.04 -5.21
N MET A 90 -7.04 13.71 -5.16
CA MET A 90 -7.49 12.91 -4.02
C MET A 90 -6.25 12.56 -3.19
N GLN A 91 -6.27 12.84 -1.89
CA GLN A 91 -5.13 12.64 -1.02
C GLN A 91 -5.56 11.95 0.28
N LEU A 92 -5.10 10.73 0.50
CA LEU A 92 -5.12 10.09 1.81
C LEU A 92 -4.01 10.71 2.67
N ALA A 93 -4.35 11.19 3.86
CA ALA A 93 -3.44 11.88 4.75
C ALA A 93 -3.51 11.33 6.17
N LEU A 94 -2.34 11.25 6.80
CA LEU A 94 -2.18 10.96 8.23
C LEU A 94 -1.14 11.92 8.80
N THR A 95 -1.60 12.83 9.66
CA THR A 95 -0.80 13.95 10.17
C THR A 95 -0.70 13.96 11.69
N ASP A 96 -1.68 13.41 12.40
CA ASP A 96 -1.66 13.30 13.87
C ASP A 96 -0.55 12.36 14.35
N THR A 97 0.22 12.82 15.35
CA THR A 97 1.37 12.09 15.89
C THR A 97 1.00 10.72 16.45
N LYS A 98 -0.16 10.56 17.10
CA LYS A 98 -0.58 9.27 17.69
C LYS A 98 -1.05 8.30 16.61
N ALA A 99 -1.81 8.81 15.64
CA ALA A 99 -2.27 8.02 14.51
C ALA A 99 -1.07 7.55 13.65
N LEU A 100 -0.11 8.44 13.40
CA LEU A 100 1.17 8.12 12.74
C LEU A 100 1.96 7.06 13.51
N ALA A 101 2.14 7.21 14.83
CA ALA A 101 2.88 6.24 15.64
C ALA A 101 2.28 4.82 15.52
N LYS A 102 0.94 4.72 15.43
CA LYS A 102 0.27 3.43 15.21
C LYS A 102 0.53 2.87 13.81
N ALA A 103 0.36 3.70 12.79
CA ALA A 103 0.54 3.31 11.39
C ALA A 103 1.99 2.90 11.09
N LEU A 104 2.95 3.69 11.53
CA LEU A 104 4.38 3.46 11.33
C LEU A 104 4.86 2.23 12.10
N LYS A 105 4.34 2.00 13.32
CA LYS A 105 4.62 0.75 14.06
C LYS A 105 4.08 -0.49 13.35
N ASN A 106 2.89 -0.41 12.74
CA ASN A 106 2.36 -1.52 11.93
C ASN A 106 3.22 -1.75 10.69
N ALA A 107 3.66 -0.68 10.04
CA ALA A 107 4.53 -0.75 8.87
C ALA A 107 5.90 -1.36 9.20
N GLU A 108 6.51 -0.98 10.33
CA GLU A 108 7.77 -1.55 10.81
C GLU A 108 7.63 -3.03 11.21
N ALA A 109 6.48 -3.42 11.78
CA ALA A 109 6.22 -4.80 12.15
C ALA A 109 5.96 -5.73 10.95
N GLN A 110 5.43 -5.19 9.85
CA GLN A 110 5.11 -5.94 8.63
C GLN A 110 5.53 -5.14 7.38
N PRO A 111 6.85 -4.99 7.12
CA PRO A 111 7.34 -4.11 6.07
C PRO A 111 6.94 -4.57 4.66
N VAL A 112 6.89 -5.87 4.41
CA VAL A 112 6.47 -6.42 3.11
C VAL A 112 4.98 -6.14 2.85
N MET A 113 4.12 -6.26 3.86
CA MET A 113 2.70 -5.90 3.73
C MET A 113 2.49 -4.41 3.53
N ALA A 114 3.23 -3.58 4.27
CA ALA A 114 3.15 -2.13 4.13
C ALA A 114 3.53 -1.70 2.71
N HIS A 115 4.68 -2.18 2.22
CA HIS A 115 5.14 -1.95 0.86
C HIS A 115 4.06 -2.36 -0.15
N ARG A 116 3.57 -3.60 -0.05
CA ARG A 116 2.56 -4.13 -0.96
C ARG A 116 1.26 -3.32 -0.99
N LEU A 117 0.70 -3.01 0.16
CA LEU A 117 -0.55 -2.26 0.22
C LEU A 117 -0.42 -0.83 -0.31
N ILE A 118 0.78 -0.26 -0.26
CA ILE A 118 1.08 1.04 -0.87
C ILE A 118 1.21 0.89 -2.38
N THR A 119 2.01 -0.07 -2.87
CA THR A 119 2.35 -0.21 -4.30
C THR A 119 1.26 -0.84 -5.15
N GLU A 120 0.38 -1.67 -4.58
CA GLU A 120 -0.77 -2.26 -5.29
C GLU A 120 -1.80 -1.21 -5.76
N LEU A 121 -1.73 0.04 -5.26
CA LEU A 121 -2.59 1.15 -5.72
C LEU A 121 -2.35 1.55 -7.19
N GLY A 122 -1.17 1.22 -7.73
CA GLY A 122 -0.80 1.46 -9.13
C GLY A 122 -0.11 2.81 -9.41
N ALA A 123 0.51 2.91 -10.58
CA ALA A 123 1.44 3.99 -10.96
C ALA A 123 0.86 5.42 -10.99
N GLU A 124 -0.47 5.55 -10.96
CA GLU A 124 -1.14 6.85 -10.89
C GLU A 124 -1.09 7.50 -9.50
N TRP A 125 -0.61 6.77 -8.50
CA TRP A 125 -0.45 7.25 -7.13
C TRP A 125 0.99 7.67 -6.85
N SER A 126 1.12 8.73 -6.06
CA SER A 126 2.38 9.17 -5.49
C SER A 126 2.37 9.03 -3.98
N PHE A 127 3.51 8.64 -3.42
CA PHE A 127 3.73 8.58 -1.99
C PHE A 127 4.63 9.72 -1.55
N ARG A 128 4.24 10.38 -0.46
CA ARG A 128 5.05 11.41 0.19
C ARG A 128 5.11 11.14 1.68
N LEU A 129 6.33 11.01 2.18
CA LEU A 129 6.64 10.91 3.61
C LEU A 129 7.49 12.10 3.98
N GLN A 130 7.00 12.94 4.89
CA GLN A 130 7.67 14.16 5.28
C GLN A 130 8.38 14.00 6.62
N GLN A 131 9.38 14.83 6.85
CA GLN A 131 9.90 15.12 8.18
C GLN A 131 9.56 16.58 8.50
N VAL A 132 8.79 16.78 9.56
CA VAL A 132 8.34 18.08 10.04
C VAL A 132 8.93 18.32 11.41
N GLN A 133 9.59 19.45 11.58
CA GLN A 133 10.11 19.88 12.87
C GLN A 133 9.00 20.55 13.66
N VAL A 134 8.84 20.15 14.92
CA VAL A 134 8.02 20.84 15.92
C VAL A 134 8.94 21.76 16.71
N ASP A 135 8.56 23.02 16.82
CA ASP A 135 9.26 23.97 17.68
C ASP A 135 8.89 23.75 19.15
N ASP A 136 9.90 23.55 20.01
CA ASP A 136 9.71 23.15 21.41
C ASP A 136 9.00 24.24 22.25
N GLU A 137 9.06 25.51 21.84
CA GLU A 137 8.51 26.65 22.59
C GLU A 137 7.09 27.02 22.14
N SER A 138 6.85 27.04 20.82
CA SER A 138 5.59 27.48 20.21
C SER A 138 4.66 26.32 19.81
N GLY A 139 5.20 25.11 19.64
CA GLY A 139 4.48 23.97 19.06
C GLY A 139 4.20 24.12 17.56
N GLU A 140 4.75 25.16 16.92
CA GLU A 140 4.58 25.37 15.48
C GLU A 140 5.32 24.28 14.68
N GLN A 141 4.70 23.86 13.58
CA GLN A 141 5.21 22.83 12.70
C GLN A 141 5.83 23.45 11.46
N ALA A 142 7.09 23.14 11.19
CA ALA A 142 7.83 23.59 10.01
C ALA A 142 8.31 22.40 9.19
N HIS A 143 8.08 22.43 7.88
CA HIS A 143 8.62 21.43 6.97
C HIS A 143 10.15 21.46 7.00
N TYR A 144 10.77 20.32 7.27
CA TYR A 144 12.23 20.19 7.30
C TYR A 144 12.76 19.55 6.01
N GLN A 145 12.27 18.35 5.66
CA GLN A 145 12.60 17.71 4.39
C GLN A 145 11.52 16.70 3.97
N ASP A 146 11.53 16.29 2.70
CA ASP A 146 10.77 15.12 2.24
C ASP A 146 11.69 13.89 2.35
N MET A 147 11.32 12.91 3.19
CA MET A 147 12.05 11.64 3.32
C MET A 147 11.85 10.76 2.08
N PHE A 148 10.65 10.85 1.49
CA PHE A 148 10.32 10.27 0.18
C PHE A 148 9.26 11.13 -0.49
N LYS A 149 9.38 11.31 -1.81
CA LYS A 149 8.37 12.01 -2.62
C LYS A 149 8.53 11.59 -4.07
N ASP A 150 7.79 10.56 -4.47
CA ASP A 150 7.79 10.08 -5.85
C ASP A 150 6.53 9.24 -6.13
N SER A 151 6.42 8.73 -7.36
CA SER A 151 5.50 7.64 -7.70
C SER A 151 5.71 6.45 -6.77
N ILE A 152 4.62 5.76 -6.41
CA ILE A 152 4.71 4.53 -5.62
C ILE A 152 5.53 3.44 -6.33
N THR A 153 5.68 3.49 -7.66
CA THR A 153 6.47 2.52 -8.42
C THR A 153 7.97 2.66 -8.18
N ALA A 154 8.43 3.83 -7.73
CA ALA A 154 9.82 4.05 -7.34
C ALA A 154 10.12 3.55 -5.91
N LEU A 155 9.10 3.14 -5.17
CA LEU A 155 9.25 2.65 -3.81
C LEU A 155 9.63 1.17 -3.82
N SER A 156 10.92 0.87 -3.74
CA SER A 156 11.39 -0.51 -3.57
C SER A 156 11.05 -1.03 -2.15
N PRO A 157 10.95 -2.36 -1.97
CA PRO A 157 10.75 -2.96 -0.65
C PRO A 157 11.77 -2.52 0.42
N GLU A 158 13.06 -2.42 0.06
CA GLU A 158 14.12 -2.01 1.00
C GLU A 158 13.99 -0.55 1.34
N LEU A 159 13.78 0.31 0.33
CA LEU A 159 13.58 1.73 0.53
C LEU A 159 12.35 1.97 1.41
N SER A 160 11.25 1.25 1.16
CA SER A 160 10.03 1.31 1.97
C SER A 160 10.29 0.95 3.43
N ALA A 161 10.99 -0.17 3.69
CA ALA A 161 11.33 -0.59 5.04
C ALA A 161 12.23 0.43 5.74
N GLU A 162 13.24 0.96 5.04
CA GLU A 162 14.17 1.96 5.56
C GLU A 162 13.46 3.26 5.95
N ILE A 163 12.72 3.86 5.01
CA ILE A 163 12.09 5.17 5.26
C ILE A 163 10.96 5.08 6.29
N LEU A 164 10.20 3.99 6.33
CA LEU A 164 9.10 3.82 7.28
C LEU A 164 9.60 3.53 8.70
N SER A 165 10.67 2.74 8.84
CA SER A 165 11.33 2.53 10.15
C SER A 165 11.96 3.84 10.65
N LYS A 166 12.68 4.56 9.77
CA LYS A 166 13.22 5.89 10.12
C LYS A 166 12.12 6.88 10.51
N ALA A 167 10.98 6.86 9.81
CA ALA A 167 9.86 7.72 10.16
C ALA A 167 9.25 7.34 11.51
N ASN A 168 9.13 6.04 11.81
CA ASN A 168 8.66 5.59 13.12
C ASN A 168 9.58 6.09 14.25
N TYR A 169 10.89 5.97 14.05
CA TYR A 169 11.90 6.49 14.98
C TYR A 169 11.73 8.00 15.20
N LEU A 170 11.68 8.78 14.12
CA LEU A 170 11.53 10.24 14.22
C LEU A 170 10.21 10.64 14.90
N ASN A 171 9.09 10.01 14.53
CA ASN A 171 7.78 10.31 15.13
C ASN A 171 7.66 9.92 16.61
N SER A 172 8.65 9.21 17.15
CA SER A 172 8.74 8.90 18.58
C SER A 172 9.49 9.99 19.38
N GLU A 173 10.19 10.90 18.69
CA GLU A 173 10.85 12.05 19.29
C GLU A 173 9.89 13.26 19.29
N ASP A 174 9.81 13.98 20.41
CA ASP A 174 8.90 15.13 20.56
C ASP A 174 9.14 16.25 19.53
N LYS A 175 10.38 16.34 19.02
CA LYS A 175 10.81 17.35 18.05
C LYS A 175 10.30 17.08 16.63
N TRP A 176 9.84 15.86 16.31
CA TRP A 176 9.53 15.48 14.94
C TRP A 176 8.14 14.89 14.80
N VAL A 177 7.50 15.24 13.69
CA VAL A 177 6.32 14.53 13.17
C VAL A 177 6.66 14.08 11.75
N THR A 178 6.18 12.90 11.36
CA THR A 178 6.43 12.37 10.01
C THR A 178 5.15 12.13 9.21
N PRO A 179 4.48 13.20 8.75
CA PRO A 179 3.25 13.09 7.98
C PRO A 179 3.35 12.17 6.77
N PHE A 180 2.32 11.35 6.60
CA PHE A 180 2.18 10.36 5.55
C PHE A 180 1.08 10.80 4.58
N PHE A 181 1.39 10.85 3.28
CA PHE A 181 0.42 11.19 2.24
C PHE A 181 0.51 10.23 1.06
N LEU A 182 -0.64 9.75 0.59
CA LEU A 182 -0.81 9.11 -0.70
C LEU A 182 -1.74 9.96 -1.55
N SER A 183 -1.31 10.36 -2.74
CA SER A 183 -2.13 11.21 -3.60
C SER A 183 -2.21 10.70 -5.01
N ARG A 184 -3.41 10.87 -5.59
CA ARG A 184 -3.71 10.61 -7.00
C ARG A 184 -4.29 11.88 -7.61
N ARG A 185 -3.84 12.21 -8.82
CA ARG A 185 -4.33 13.39 -9.56
C ARG A 185 -5.12 12.94 -10.78
N ILE A 186 -6.33 13.45 -10.92
CA ILE A 186 -7.17 13.27 -12.09
C ILE A 186 -7.15 14.60 -12.87
N PRO A 187 -6.80 14.62 -14.16
CA PRO A 187 -6.88 15.83 -14.98
C PRO A 187 -8.24 16.51 -14.89
N ALA A 188 -8.26 17.85 -14.76
CA ALA A 188 -9.49 18.62 -14.56
C ALA A 188 -10.50 18.41 -15.70
N GLU A 189 -10.03 18.34 -16.94
CA GLU A 189 -10.88 18.07 -18.11
C GLU A 189 -11.56 16.70 -18.02
N GLN A 190 -10.81 15.69 -17.58
CA GLN A 190 -11.33 14.34 -17.38
C GLN A 190 -12.36 14.33 -16.25
N ALA A 191 -12.02 14.93 -15.10
CA ALA A 191 -12.93 15.04 -13.96
C ALA A 191 -14.24 15.78 -14.33
N ALA A 192 -14.14 16.86 -15.12
CA ALA A 192 -15.30 17.59 -15.61
C ALA A 192 -16.14 16.79 -16.60
N ALA A 193 -15.51 16.03 -17.50
CA ALA A 193 -16.20 15.19 -18.47
C ALA A 193 -16.97 14.03 -17.82
N MET A 194 -16.57 13.57 -16.63
CA MET A 194 -17.25 12.50 -15.91
C MET A 194 -18.66 12.89 -15.41
N GLY A 195 -18.94 14.18 -15.21
CA GLY A 195 -20.22 14.64 -14.65
C GLY A 195 -20.51 13.98 -13.30
N LEU A 196 -21.66 13.30 -13.17
CA LEU A 196 -22.04 12.56 -11.96
C LEU A 196 -21.21 11.31 -11.71
N ALA A 197 -20.65 10.69 -12.75
CA ALA A 197 -19.93 9.43 -12.63
C ALA A 197 -18.64 9.56 -11.79
N ILE A 198 -18.15 10.79 -11.58
CA ILE A 198 -16.98 11.05 -10.75
C ILE A 198 -17.14 10.52 -9.33
N THR A 199 -18.35 10.50 -8.77
CA THR A 199 -18.57 9.94 -7.43
C THR A 199 -18.50 8.43 -7.41
N ASP A 200 -18.89 7.74 -8.48
CA ASP A 200 -18.75 6.28 -8.55
C ASP A 200 -17.28 5.90 -8.71
N VAL A 201 -16.56 6.60 -9.58
CA VAL A 201 -15.11 6.40 -9.76
C VAL A 201 -14.36 6.62 -8.45
N LEU A 202 -14.61 7.73 -7.75
CA LEU A 202 -13.91 8.03 -6.50
C LEU A 202 -14.38 7.16 -5.34
N ARG A 203 -15.62 6.66 -5.35
CA ARG A 203 -16.05 5.62 -4.39
C ARG A 203 -15.20 4.37 -4.56
N ASP A 204 -15.08 3.87 -5.79
CA ASP A 204 -14.34 2.64 -6.07
C ASP A 204 -12.85 2.80 -5.67
N GLN A 205 -12.29 4.01 -5.88
CA GLN A 205 -10.94 4.36 -5.41
C GLN A 205 -10.80 4.41 -3.88
N ILE A 206 -11.81 4.88 -3.16
CA ILE A 206 -11.82 4.82 -1.69
C ILE A 206 -11.91 3.36 -1.22
N ASP A 207 -12.71 2.53 -1.90
CA ASP A 207 -12.82 1.11 -1.59
C ASP A 207 -11.49 0.37 -1.82
N GLU A 208 -10.72 0.74 -2.85
CA GLU A 208 -9.35 0.25 -3.10
C GLU A 208 -8.37 0.62 -1.98
N LEU A 209 -8.56 1.76 -1.31
CA LEU A 209 -7.72 2.18 -0.17
C LEU A 209 -8.05 1.45 1.14
N LEU A 210 -9.21 0.79 1.26
CA LEU A 210 -9.65 0.21 2.53
C LEU A 210 -8.67 -0.79 3.14
N PRO A 211 -8.06 -1.73 2.38
CA PRO A 211 -7.06 -2.65 2.94
C PRO A 211 -5.87 -1.91 3.58
N LEU A 212 -5.38 -0.85 2.92
CA LEU A 212 -4.32 -0.02 3.46
C LEU A 212 -4.80 0.76 4.69
N ILE A 213 -6.00 1.35 4.66
CA ILE A 213 -6.58 2.05 5.81
C ILE A 213 -6.68 1.11 7.01
N HIS A 214 -7.15 -0.13 6.83
CA HIS A 214 -7.24 -1.13 7.90
C HIS A 214 -5.86 -1.50 8.44
N PHE A 215 -4.87 -1.65 7.57
CA PHE A 215 -3.50 -1.93 7.96
C PHE A 215 -2.91 -0.78 8.80
N LEU A 216 -2.97 0.46 8.30
CA LEU A 216 -2.40 1.63 8.98
C LEU A 216 -3.11 1.92 10.31
N THR A 217 -4.44 1.85 10.33
CA THR A 217 -5.23 2.21 11.52
C THR A 217 -5.45 1.03 12.46
N GLY A 218 -5.11 -0.20 12.07
CA GLY A 218 -5.47 -1.43 12.79
C GLY A 218 -6.99 -1.65 12.93
N ARG A 219 -7.82 -0.91 12.19
CA ARG A 219 -9.27 -1.14 12.14
C ARG A 219 -9.49 -2.45 11.40
N ARG A 220 -10.07 -3.44 12.07
CA ARG A 220 -10.39 -4.70 11.42
C ARG A 220 -11.61 -4.48 10.52
N ALA A 221 -11.52 -4.92 9.27
CA ALA A 221 -12.69 -5.20 8.46
C ALA A 221 -13.70 -5.96 9.34
N THR A 222 -14.96 -5.54 9.35
CA THR A 222 -16.06 -6.27 10.01
C THR A 222 -16.38 -7.53 9.18
N SER A 223 -15.39 -8.40 9.02
CA SER A 223 -15.50 -9.67 8.37
C SER A 223 -16.42 -10.56 9.20
N LYS A 224 -17.50 -11.02 8.55
CA LYS A 224 -18.40 -12.05 9.06
C LYS A 224 -17.57 -13.17 9.67
N ARG A 225 -17.74 -13.34 10.98
CA ARG A 225 -17.17 -14.38 11.85
C ARG A 225 -17.20 -15.75 11.15
N LYS A 226 -16.17 -16.09 10.37
CA LYS A 226 -15.91 -17.47 9.95
C LYS A 226 -15.36 -18.19 11.17
N SER A 227 -16.13 -19.15 11.65
CA SER A 227 -15.77 -20.04 12.75
C SER A 227 -14.44 -20.74 12.44
N LYS A 228 -13.38 -20.41 13.18
CA LYS A 228 -12.14 -21.21 13.17
C LYS A 228 -12.44 -22.64 13.64
N PRO A 229 -12.06 -23.69 12.89
CA PRO A 229 -11.96 -25.03 13.46
C PRO A 229 -10.81 -25.03 14.49
N LYS A 230 -11.06 -25.57 15.68
CA LYS A 230 -10.05 -25.75 16.73
C LYS A 230 -8.96 -26.71 16.24
N ALA A 231 -7.77 -26.19 15.92
CA ALA A 231 -6.57 -27.00 15.76
C ALA A 231 -6.05 -27.42 17.15
N ARG A 232 -5.85 -28.73 17.33
CA ARG A 232 -5.44 -29.38 18.57
C ARG A 232 -3.91 -29.38 18.63
N THR A 233 -3.36 -28.78 19.68
CA THR A 233 -1.93 -28.64 19.95
C THR A 233 -1.22 -29.99 20.02
N VAL A 234 -0.20 -30.19 19.19
CA VAL A 234 0.79 -31.27 19.34
C VAL A 234 2.09 -30.62 19.78
N LYS A 235 2.63 -31.04 20.93
CA LYS A 235 3.91 -30.58 21.48
C LYS A 235 5.09 -31.16 20.67
N PRO A 236 6.15 -30.38 20.37
CA PRO A 236 7.43 -30.96 19.96
C PRO A 236 8.28 -31.34 21.20
N MET A 237 8.95 -32.49 21.12
CA MET A 237 9.96 -32.96 22.07
C MET A 237 11.34 -32.39 21.70
N MET A 238 12.16 -32.12 22.73
CA MET A 238 13.53 -31.62 22.66
C MET A 238 14.55 -32.63 22.09
N GLY A 239 15.63 -32.07 21.54
CA GLY A 239 16.98 -32.64 21.41
C GLY A 239 17.63 -32.08 20.14
N GLY A 240 18.82 -31.49 20.11
CA GLY A 240 19.88 -31.20 21.07
C GLY A 240 20.85 -30.18 20.42
N LYS A 241 21.78 -29.67 21.22
CA LYS A 241 22.80 -28.64 20.92
C LYS A 241 23.66 -28.95 19.68
N ASP A 242 24.08 -27.92 18.94
CA ASP A 242 25.43 -27.34 19.09
C ASP A 242 25.54 -26.00 18.35
N SER A 243 26.39 -25.15 18.93
CA SER A 243 26.70 -23.77 18.56
C SER A 243 27.79 -23.76 17.50
N GLU A 244 27.71 -22.84 16.53
CA GLU A 244 28.90 -22.22 15.93
C GLU A 244 28.52 -20.87 15.30
N GLU A 245 29.43 -19.91 15.47
CA GLU A 245 29.31 -18.48 15.20
C GLU A 245 29.13 -18.20 13.70
N ILE A 246 28.21 -17.30 13.34
CA ILE A 246 28.03 -16.82 11.97
C ILE A 246 28.30 -15.32 11.92
N ASP A 247 29.23 -15.00 11.03
CA ASP A 247 29.71 -13.70 10.60
C ASP A 247 28.55 -12.80 10.13
N VAL A 248 28.56 -11.54 10.58
CA VAL A 248 27.46 -10.60 10.39
C VAL A 248 27.60 -9.93 9.03
N SER A 249 26.72 -10.28 8.08
CA SER A 249 26.45 -9.48 6.89
C SER A 249 24.96 -9.20 6.78
N LEU A 250 24.62 -7.98 6.33
CA LEU A 250 23.27 -7.43 6.29
C LEU A 250 22.30 -8.31 5.48
N GLU A 251 21.54 -9.16 6.15
CA GLU A 251 20.27 -9.67 5.63
C GLU A 251 19.15 -9.19 6.56
N THR A 252 18.21 -8.46 5.98
CA THR A 252 16.94 -8.06 6.58
C THR A 252 16.33 -9.26 7.30
N VAL A 253 16.16 -9.16 8.62
CA VAL A 253 15.73 -10.25 9.52
C VAL A 253 14.26 -10.61 9.22
N LEU A 254 14.03 -11.42 8.20
CA LEU A 254 12.84 -12.25 8.12
C LEU A 254 13.02 -13.36 9.16
N LYS A 255 12.05 -13.52 10.06
CA LYS A 255 12.04 -14.72 10.91
C LYS A 255 11.92 -15.94 9.99
N PRO A 256 12.63 -17.05 10.24
CA PRO A 256 12.61 -18.24 9.36
C PRO A 256 11.21 -18.85 9.13
N GLU A 257 10.27 -18.54 10.02
CA GLU A 257 8.86 -18.95 9.96
C GLU A 257 7.99 -18.11 8.99
N ASP A 258 8.45 -16.90 8.67
CA ASP A 258 7.72 -15.90 7.90
C ASP A 258 8.25 -15.74 6.46
N GLY A 259 9.44 -16.27 6.14
CA GLY A 259 10.00 -16.21 4.79
C GLY A 259 11.41 -16.81 4.66
N PHE A 260 11.93 -16.81 3.43
CA PHE A 260 13.30 -17.20 3.11
C PHE A 260 13.79 -16.53 1.81
N THR A 261 15.11 -16.43 1.64
CA THR A 261 15.74 -15.98 0.38
C THR A 261 16.48 -17.14 -0.27
N HIS A 262 16.46 -17.19 -1.60
CA HIS A 262 17.16 -18.21 -2.39
C HIS A 262 17.69 -17.61 -3.68
N VAL A 263 18.96 -17.89 -4.00
CA VAL A 263 19.55 -17.54 -5.28
C VAL A 263 19.54 -18.77 -6.18
N SER A 264 18.97 -18.61 -7.39
CA SER A 264 18.87 -19.69 -8.37
C SER A 264 19.60 -19.30 -9.66
N LYS A 265 20.42 -20.20 -10.20
CA LYS A 265 21.07 -19.98 -11.50
C LYS A 265 20.08 -20.22 -12.63
N VAL A 266 19.93 -19.24 -13.52
CA VAL A 266 19.06 -19.26 -14.68
C VAL A 266 19.59 -20.24 -15.72
N LYS A 267 18.83 -21.33 -15.96
CA LYS A 267 19.14 -22.33 -16.98
C LYS A 267 18.36 -22.06 -18.27
N PRO A 268 18.85 -22.51 -19.44
CA PRO A 268 18.13 -22.35 -20.71
C PRO A 268 16.71 -22.91 -20.67
N LEU A 269 16.48 -23.98 -19.89
CA LEU A 269 15.17 -24.58 -19.72
C LEU A 269 14.24 -23.75 -18.81
N HIS A 270 14.79 -22.99 -17.86
CA HIS A 270 14.04 -22.08 -16.99
C HIS A 270 13.41 -20.95 -17.79
N LEU A 271 14.22 -20.32 -18.66
CA LEU A 271 13.78 -19.29 -19.59
C LEU A 271 12.73 -19.85 -20.55
N ARG A 272 13.04 -20.91 -21.31
CA ARG A 272 12.10 -21.44 -22.35
C ARG A 272 10.76 -21.95 -21.84
N ARG A 273 10.64 -22.27 -20.55
CA ARG A 273 9.44 -22.91 -19.98
C ARG A 273 8.81 -22.10 -18.86
N GLY A 274 9.36 -20.94 -18.51
CA GLY A 274 8.81 -20.05 -17.48
C GLY A 274 8.76 -20.72 -16.10
N PHE A 275 9.89 -21.21 -15.59
CA PHE A 275 9.93 -21.72 -14.22
C PHE A 275 11.28 -21.53 -13.53
N ILE A 276 11.24 -21.40 -12.21
CA ILE A 276 12.42 -21.32 -11.34
C ILE A 276 12.40 -22.53 -10.40
N ASN A 277 13.48 -23.31 -10.38
CA ASN A 277 13.60 -24.40 -9.43
C ASN A 277 14.14 -23.87 -8.10
N LEU A 278 13.49 -24.28 -7.02
CA LEU A 278 13.98 -24.17 -5.66
C LEU A 278 14.59 -25.51 -5.23
N THR A 279 14.82 -25.69 -3.93
CA THR A 279 15.29 -26.95 -3.35
C THR A 279 14.14 -27.75 -2.71
N SER A 280 14.38 -29.01 -2.39
CA SER A 280 13.42 -29.83 -1.63
C SER A 280 13.22 -29.34 -0.20
N ALA A 281 14.21 -28.63 0.37
CA ALA A 281 14.11 -28.03 1.70
C ALA A 281 13.06 -26.90 1.76
N HIS A 282 12.73 -26.29 0.62
CA HIS A 282 11.75 -25.19 0.56
C HIS A 282 10.30 -25.67 0.43
N TRP A 283 10.04 -26.90 -0.05
CA TRP A 283 8.67 -27.40 -0.23
C TRP A 283 7.80 -27.36 1.05
N PRO A 284 8.31 -27.72 2.24
CA PRO A 284 7.55 -27.63 3.49
C PRO A 284 6.97 -26.23 3.78
N PHE A 285 7.59 -25.16 3.28
CA PHE A 285 7.07 -23.80 3.44
C PHE A 285 5.77 -23.56 2.65
N PHE A 286 5.65 -24.17 1.47
CA PHE A 286 4.47 -24.02 0.60
C PHE A 286 3.36 -25.04 0.90
N ALA A 287 3.70 -26.14 1.58
CA ALA A 287 2.78 -27.22 1.86
C ALA A 287 1.77 -26.84 2.96
N ILE A 288 0.48 -26.86 2.64
CA ILE A 288 -0.60 -26.71 3.64
C ILE A 288 -0.77 -28.02 4.42
N ASN A 289 -0.61 -29.14 3.71
CA ASN A 289 -0.74 -30.50 4.23
C ASN A 289 0.04 -31.48 3.35
N SER A 290 0.09 -32.76 3.75
CA SER A 290 0.85 -33.81 3.05
C SER A 290 0.40 -34.10 1.62
N ARG A 291 -0.82 -33.71 1.24
CA ARG A 291 -1.40 -33.88 -0.10
C ARG A 291 -1.28 -32.64 -0.97
N THR A 292 -0.68 -31.57 -0.46
CA THR A 292 -0.46 -30.36 -1.27
C THR A 292 0.53 -30.73 -2.38
N GLU A 293 0.15 -30.44 -3.62
CA GLU A 293 0.98 -30.63 -4.81
C GLU A 293 1.22 -29.30 -5.53
N THR A 294 0.28 -28.35 -5.38
CA THR A 294 0.38 -27.02 -5.94
C THR A 294 -0.09 -25.99 -4.92
N ARG A 295 0.51 -24.80 -4.96
CA ARG A 295 0.15 -23.66 -4.11
C ARG A 295 0.15 -22.38 -4.95
N PRO A 296 -0.95 -21.64 -5.06
CA PRO A 296 -0.96 -20.32 -5.70
C PRO A 296 -0.04 -19.35 -4.96
N VAL A 297 0.64 -18.48 -5.69
CA VAL A 297 1.55 -17.46 -5.14
C VAL A 297 1.40 -16.16 -5.92
N THR A 298 1.68 -15.04 -5.24
CA THR A 298 1.74 -13.72 -5.86
C THR A 298 3.20 -13.39 -6.17
N ILE A 299 3.54 -13.18 -7.43
CA ILE A 299 4.90 -12.76 -7.83
C ILE A 299 4.95 -11.24 -7.89
N TYR A 300 5.95 -10.66 -7.23
CA TYR A 300 6.28 -9.24 -7.30
C TYR A 300 7.56 -9.04 -8.12
N TYR A 301 7.48 -8.25 -9.20
CA TYR A 301 8.59 -7.93 -10.11
C TYR A 301 8.38 -6.53 -10.70
N ASP A 302 9.41 -5.70 -10.77
CA ASP A 302 9.37 -4.33 -11.34
C ASP A 302 8.15 -3.48 -10.94
N GLY A 303 7.71 -3.57 -9.68
CA GLY A 303 6.55 -2.81 -9.19
C GLY A 303 5.18 -3.42 -9.54
N VAL A 304 5.15 -4.59 -10.20
CA VAL A 304 3.95 -5.29 -10.64
C VAL A 304 3.69 -6.51 -9.75
N TYR A 305 2.43 -6.73 -9.40
CA TYR A 305 1.94 -7.93 -8.70
C TYR A 305 1.17 -8.85 -9.66
N ASP A 306 1.68 -10.06 -9.86
CA ASP A 306 1.03 -11.12 -10.65
C ASP A 306 0.48 -12.21 -9.72
N LYS A 307 -0.81 -12.53 -9.83
CA LYS A 307 -1.51 -13.51 -8.96
C LYS A 307 -1.77 -14.84 -9.66
N ASP A 308 -1.29 -15.01 -10.89
CA ASP A 308 -1.59 -16.16 -11.76
C ASP A 308 -0.50 -17.24 -11.71
N SER A 309 0.57 -17.00 -10.94
CA SER A 309 1.68 -17.91 -10.75
C SER A 309 1.43 -18.93 -9.61
N ALA A 310 2.18 -20.03 -9.62
CA ALA A 310 2.02 -21.10 -8.63
C ALA A 310 3.33 -21.82 -8.33
N VAL A 311 3.45 -22.41 -7.14
CA VAL A 311 4.53 -23.33 -6.78
C VAL A 311 4.05 -24.77 -6.84
N TRP A 312 4.78 -25.61 -7.56
CA TRP A 312 4.48 -27.03 -7.74
C TRP A 312 5.49 -27.90 -6.98
N ARG A 313 5.00 -28.98 -6.37
CA ARG A 313 5.81 -30.06 -5.81
C ARG A 313 6.21 -31.01 -6.93
N MET A 314 7.50 -31.10 -7.19
CA MET A 314 8.03 -32.07 -8.14
C MET A 314 8.28 -33.39 -7.41
N LEU A 315 7.58 -34.45 -7.83
CA LEU A 315 7.82 -35.81 -7.36
C LEU A 315 8.89 -36.49 -8.24
N PRO A 316 9.71 -37.42 -7.70
CA PRO A 316 9.65 -37.96 -6.33
C PRO A 316 10.53 -37.22 -5.31
N ASN A 317 11.26 -36.18 -5.71
CA ASN A 317 12.30 -35.55 -4.89
C ASN A 317 11.81 -34.38 -4.02
N ASP A 318 10.51 -34.11 -4.00
CA ASP A 318 9.86 -33.03 -3.25
C ASP A 318 10.44 -31.64 -3.55
N MET A 319 11.01 -31.45 -4.74
CA MET A 319 11.58 -30.16 -5.14
C MET A 319 10.44 -29.16 -5.40
N ALA A 320 10.52 -27.97 -4.79
CA ALA A 320 9.60 -26.89 -5.11
C ALA A 320 10.00 -26.23 -6.45
N ARG A 321 9.03 -26.00 -7.32
CA ARG A 321 9.21 -25.28 -8.59
C ARG A 321 8.22 -24.13 -8.67
N ILE A 322 8.71 -22.91 -8.81
CA ILE A 322 7.88 -21.75 -9.11
C ILE A 322 7.58 -21.79 -10.60
N VAL A 323 6.31 -21.91 -10.95
CA VAL A 323 5.80 -21.82 -12.32
C VAL A 323 5.27 -20.41 -12.52
N LEU A 324 5.85 -19.73 -13.51
CA LEU A 324 5.57 -18.32 -13.82
C LEU A 324 4.31 -18.22 -14.69
N SER A 325 3.51 -17.19 -14.46
CA SER A 325 2.45 -16.80 -15.40
C SER A 325 3.04 -16.35 -16.74
N PRO A 326 2.26 -16.28 -17.83
CA PRO A 326 2.76 -15.78 -19.12
C PRO A 326 3.38 -14.37 -19.05
N SER A 327 2.81 -13.49 -18.22
CA SER A 327 3.30 -12.12 -18.04
C SER A 327 4.64 -12.08 -17.33
N VAL A 328 4.78 -12.83 -16.23
CA VAL A 328 6.04 -12.93 -15.48
C VAL A 328 7.10 -13.66 -16.31
N HIS A 329 6.71 -14.67 -17.07
CA HIS A 329 7.60 -15.40 -17.96
C HIS A 329 8.16 -14.48 -19.05
N HIS A 330 7.33 -13.66 -19.68
CA HIS A 330 7.82 -12.70 -20.68
C HIS A 330 8.83 -11.70 -20.08
N TRP A 331 8.51 -11.13 -18.91
CA TRP A 331 9.46 -10.29 -18.17
C TRP A 331 10.76 -11.03 -17.83
N TYR A 332 10.67 -12.28 -17.40
CA TYR A 332 11.83 -13.10 -17.05
C TYR A 332 12.73 -13.39 -18.26
N GLU A 333 12.16 -13.58 -19.46
CA GLU A 333 12.93 -13.71 -20.71
C GLU A 333 13.61 -12.41 -21.14
N ASP A 334 12.97 -11.27 -20.90
CA ASP A 334 13.51 -9.96 -21.30
C ASP A 334 14.64 -9.47 -20.39
N ASN A 335 14.68 -9.93 -19.13
CA ASN A 335 15.60 -9.41 -18.10
C ASN A 335 16.72 -10.37 -17.71
N PHE A 336 16.67 -11.64 -18.10
CA PHE A 336 17.67 -12.65 -17.72
C PHE A 336 18.21 -13.43 -18.92
N SER A 337 19.51 -13.68 -18.90
CA SER A 337 20.25 -14.51 -19.85
C SER A 337 20.67 -15.85 -19.23
N GLU A 338 21.21 -16.74 -20.05
CA GLU A 338 21.75 -18.01 -19.58
C GLU A 338 22.93 -17.79 -18.63
N ASN A 339 22.88 -18.45 -17.46
CA ASN A 339 23.86 -18.36 -16.36
C ASN A 339 23.77 -17.13 -15.47
N ASP A 340 22.83 -16.22 -15.71
CA ASP A 340 22.50 -15.17 -14.74
C ASP A 340 21.96 -15.81 -13.45
N GLU A 341 21.98 -15.05 -12.36
CA GLU A 341 21.42 -15.47 -11.09
C GLU A 341 20.18 -14.62 -10.77
N ILE A 342 19.13 -15.29 -10.27
CA ILE A 342 17.91 -14.64 -9.84
C ILE A 342 17.77 -14.76 -8.33
N HIS A 343 17.58 -13.62 -7.67
CA HIS A 343 17.23 -13.54 -6.27
C HIS A 343 15.72 -13.78 -6.11
N VAL A 344 15.39 -14.79 -5.32
CA VAL A 344 14.02 -15.18 -4.99
C VAL A 344 13.82 -14.96 -3.50
N THR A 345 13.06 -13.93 -3.13
CA THR A 345 12.66 -13.70 -1.74
C THR A 345 11.22 -14.12 -1.58
N VAL A 346 10.99 -15.12 -0.72
CA VAL A 346 9.67 -15.67 -0.44
C VAL A 346 9.21 -15.20 0.93
N THR A 347 8.00 -14.66 1.02
CA THR A 347 7.42 -14.16 2.26
C THR A 347 5.99 -14.66 2.40
N ARG A 348 5.65 -15.16 3.59
CA ARG A 348 4.26 -15.47 3.96
C ARG A 348 3.64 -14.22 4.57
N LEU A 349 2.50 -13.82 4.03
CA LEU A 349 1.73 -12.66 4.43
C LEU A 349 0.56 -13.07 5.33
N ASP A 350 -0.13 -12.07 5.89
CA ASP A 350 -1.39 -12.31 6.63
C ASP A 350 -2.42 -13.00 5.71
N ASP A 351 -3.28 -13.85 6.28
CA ASP A 351 -4.19 -14.76 5.56
C ASP A 351 -3.55 -15.92 4.77
N ASP A 352 -2.29 -16.28 5.08
CA ASP A 352 -1.57 -17.44 4.50
C ASP A 352 -1.25 -17.27 3.00
N GLU A 353 -1.37 -16.04 2.47
CA GLU A 353 -0.90 -15.71 1.13
C GLU A 353 0.64 -15.75 1.08
N ILE A 354 1.20 -16.17 -0.06
CA ILE A 354 2.64 -16.21 -0.26
C ILE A 354 3.00 -15.24 -1.37
N GLN A 355 3.86 -14.27 -1.05
CA GLN A 355 4.48 -13.37 -2.02
C GLN A 355 5.89 -13.86 -2.35
N ILE A 356 6.25 -13.81 -3.62
CA ILE A 356 7.59 -14.09 -4.13
C ILE A 356 8.10 -12.86 -4.85
N SER A 357 9.09 -12.19 -4.31
CA SER A 357 9.77 -11.08 -4.96
C SER A 357 10.93 -11.62 -5.81
N LEU A 358 10.95 -11.25 -7.09
CA LEU A 358 11.98 -11.63 -8.05
C LEU A 358 12.86 -10.43 -8.39
N ARG A 359 14.18 -10.61 -8.35
CA ARG A 359 15.13 -9.55 -8.71
C ARG A 359 16.37 -10.08 -9.42
N PRO A 360 16.95 -9.32 -10.36
CA PRO A 360 18.29 -9.60 -10.85
C PRO A 360 19.34 -9.40 -9.74
N GLU A 361 20.41 -10.20 -9.78
CA GLU A 361 21.62 -9.90 -9.01
C GLU A 361 22.33 -8.72 -9.69
N GLU A 362 22.64 -7.66 -8.93
CA GLU A 362 23.37 -6.47 -9.44
C GLU A 362 24.85 -6.74 -9.70
#